data_AF-A0AAU0Q0H9-F1
#
_entry.id   AF-A0AAU0Q0H9-F1
#
_cell.length_a   1.000
_cell.length_b   1.000
_cell.length_c   1.000
_cell.angle_alpha   90.00
_cell.angle_beta   90.00
_cell.angle_gamma   90.00
#
_symmetry.space_group_name_H-M   'P 1'
#
loop_
_entity.id
_entity.type
_entity.pdbx_description
1 polymer ?
#
loop_
_entity_poly.entity_id
_entity_poly.type
_entity_poly.pdbx_seq_one_letter_code
_entity_poly.pdbx_strand_id
1 'polypeptide(L)'
;MSSDKARWGLTTLYTVAGFGHFVTPKPFEEIVPTYAPGTPRFWNYLSGAGELGTAALLAAPNNKANKYGGLISAALLLAVWPGNFESVRQRLDRPWTQQIGWIARLPLQLPMIHASWKIWKETPH
;
A
#
# COMPACT_ATOMS: atom_id res chain seq x y z
N MET A 1 -1.77 -11.10 16.13
CA MET A 1 -0.84 -11.67 15.13
C MET A 1 0.60 -11.39 15.56
N SER A 2 1.51 -12.37 15.45
CA SER A 2 2.96 -12.17 15.67
C SER A 2 3.53 -11.19 14.63
N SER A 3 4.55 -10.40 15.00
CA SER A 3 5.23 -9.45 14.10
C SER A 3 5.74 -10.12 12.83
N ASP A 4 6.20 -11.38 12.90
CA ASP A 4 6.66 -12.13 11.74
C ASP A 4 5.55 -12.52 10.77
N LYS A 5 4.39 -12.94 11.28
CA LYS A 5 3.22 -13.24 10.44
C LYS A 5 2.74 -11.97 9.73
N ALA A 6 2.73 -10.84 10.44
CA ALA A 6 2.39 -9.54 9.88
C ALA A 6 3.38 -9.12 8.78
N ARG A 7 4.68 -9.27 9.05
CA ARG A 7 5.78 -8.97 8.12
C ARG A 7 5.63 -9.74 6.82
N TRP A 8 5.53 -11.06 6.89
CA TRP A 8 5.39 -11.89 5.68
C TRP A 8 4.06 -11.69 4.94
N GLY A 9 2.98 -11.37 5.66
CA GLY A 9 1.72 -10.96 5.05
C GLY A 9 1.87 -9.69 4.23
N LEU A 10 2.50 -8.65 4.79
CA LEU A 10 2.77 -7.39 4.09
C LEU A 10 3.77 -7.57 2.95
N THR A 11 4.84 -8.35 3.14
CA THR A 11 5.80 -8.69 2.07
C THR A 11 5.09 -9.29 0.87
N THR A 12 4.23 -10.28 1.09
CA THR A 12 3.47 -10.93 0.01
C THR A 12 2.54 -9.94 -0.67
N LEU A 13 1.79 -9.14 0.11
CA LEU A 13 0.85 -8.16 -0.42
C LEU A 13 1.55 -7.13 -1.30
N TYR A 14 2.64 -6.52 -0.82
CA TYR A 14 3.39 -5.52 -1.58
C TYR A 14 4.10 -6.11 -2.79
N THR A 15 4.54 -7.36 -2.72
CA THR A 15 5.13 -8.02 -3.90
C THR A 15 4.07 -8.16 -4.99
N VAL A 16 2.90 -8.70 -4.66
CA VAL A 16 1.82 -8.92 -5.63
C VAL A 16 1.28 -7.60 -6.17
N ALA A 17 0.97 -6.63 -5.29
CA ALA A 17 0.48 -5.31 -5.69
C ALA A 17 1.54 -4.55 -6.51
N GLY A 18 2.79 -4.57 -6.06
CA GLY A 18 3.92 -3.92 -6.71
C GLY A 18 4.14 -4.41 -8.13
N PHE A 19 4.10 -5.73 -8.38
CA PHE A 19 4.11 -6.26 -9.75
C PHE A 19 2.85 -5.87 -10.54
N GLY A 20 1.68 -5.86 -9.89
CA GLY A 20 0.42 -5.44 -10.48
C GLY A 20 0.49 -4.03 -11.11
N HIS A 21 1.17 -3.09 -10.47
CA HIS A 21 1.38 -1.73 -10.98
C HIS A 21 2.07 -1.69 -12.36
N PHE A 22 2.91 -2.68 -12.69
CA PHE A 22 3.64 -2.75 -13.96
C PHE A 22 2.94 -3.66 -14.98
N VAL A 23 2.39 -4.78 -14.54
CA VAL A 23 1.75 -5.78 -15.42
C VAL A 23 0.38 -5.29 -15.90
N THR A 24 -0.42 -4.74 -14.98
CA THR A 24 -1.80 -4.30 -15.28
C THR A 24 -2.01 -2.90 -14.70
N PRO A 25 -1.43 -1.85 -15.31
CA PRO A 25 -1.34 -0.53 -14.69
C PRO A 25 -2.68 0.24 -14.62
N LYS A 26 -3.61 -0.01 -15.55
CA LYS A 26 -4.84 0.81 -15.69
C LYS A 26 -5.68 0.90 -14.40
N PRO A 27 -5.98 -0.20 -13.68
CA PRO A 27 -6.77 -0.13 -12.46
C PRO A 27 -6.12 0.70 -11.34
N PHE A 28 -4.79 0.75 -11.30
CA PHE A 28 -4.05 1.52 -10.30
C PHE A 28 -3.97 3.01 -10.66
N GLU A 29 -3.94 3.33 -11.96
CA GLU A 29 -3.96 4.71 -12.44
C GLU A 29 -5.29 5.40 -12.17
N GLU A 30 -6.40 4.67 -12.22
CA GLU A 30 -7.72 5.15 -11.83
C GLU A 30 -7.82 5.54 -10.35
N ILE A 31 -6.85 5.14 -9.52
CA ILE A 31 -6.79 5.49 -8.09
C ILE A 31 -6.08 6.82 -7.88
N VAL A 32 -5.19 7.19 -8.80
CA VAL A 32 -4.36 8.38 -8.66
C VAL A 32 -5.27 9.61 -8.60
N PRO A 33 -5.11 10.48 -7.59
CA PRO A 33 -5.95 11.66 -7.51
C PRO A 33 -5.85 12.56 -8.73
N THR A 34 -7.00 13.07 -9.17
CA THR A 34 -7.09 13.97 -10.33
C THR A 34 -6.33 15.28 -10.15
N TYR A 35 -6.10 15.68 -8.89
CA TYR A 35 -5.31 16.87 -8.53
C TYR A 35 -3.81 16.59 -8.36
N ALA A 36 -3.35 15.33 -8.46
CA ALA A 36 -1.93 15.01 -8.35
C ALA A 36 -1.17 15.56 -9.58
N PRO A 37 -0.04 16.26 -9.38
CA PRO A 37 0.69 16.86 -10.50
C PRO A 37 1.34 15.78 -11.39
N GLY A 38 1.43 16.02 -12.69
CA GLY A 38 2.01 15.06 -13.63
C GLY A 38 1.00 14.02 -14.13
N THR A 39 1.47 12.82 -14.48
CA THR A 39 0.61 11.78 -15.08
C THR A 39 0.23 10.70 -14.06
N PRO A 40 -0.98 10.11 -14.15
CA PRO A 40 -1.34 8.93 -13.36
C PRO A 40 -0.33 7.79 -13.51
N ARG A 41 0.21 7.58 -14.72
CA ARG A 41 1.24 6.59 -15.04
C ARG A 41 2.49 6.76 -14.17
N PHE A 42 2.95 8.00 -14.00
CA PHE A 42 4.13 8.30 -13.18
C PHE A 42 3.89 7.91 -11.72
N TRP A 43 2.78 8.35 -11.14
CA TRP A 43 2.44 8.02 -9.75
C TRP A 43 2.20 6.53 -9.54
N ASN A 44 1.59 5.87 -10.52
CA ASN A 44 1.40 4.42 -10.54
C ASN A 44 2.74 3.67 -10.44
N TYR A 45 3.71 3.99 -11.30
CA TYR A 45 5.02 3.33 -11.26
C TYR A 45 5.86 3.72 -10.04
N LEU A 46 5.76 4.98 -9.59
CA LEU A 46 6.42 5.41 -8.36
C LEU A 46 5.91 4.63 -7.15
N SER A 47 4.59 4.43 -7.07
CA SER A 47 3.95 3.64 -6.02
C SER A 47 4.37 2.17 -6.12
N GLY A 48 4.30 1.57 -7.31
CA GLY A 48 4.74 0.18 -7.53
C GLY A 48 6.21 -0.06 -7.17
N ALA A 49 7.10 0.87 -7.50
CA ALA A 49 8.50 0.82 -7.09
C ALA A 49 8.66 0.93 -5.57
N GLY A 50 7.88 1.82 -4.93
CA GLY A 50 7.84 1.95 -3.47
C GLY A 50 7.36 0.69 -2.78
N GLU A 51 6.33 0.03 -3.30
CA GLU A 51 5.81 -1.24 -2.77
C GLU A 51 6.84 -2.36 -2.90
N LEU A 52 7.45 -2.55 -4.08
CA LEU A 52 8.49 -3.56 -4.27
C LEU A 52 9.72 -3.31 -3.40
N GLY A 53 10.14 -2.04 -3.26
CA GLY A 53 11.22 -1.66 -2.34
C GLY A 53 10.88 -1.97 -0.88
N THR A 54 9.64 -1.68 -0.47
CA THR A 54 9.14 -2.01 0.88
C THR A 54 9.11 -3.52 1.11
N ALA A 55 8.64 -4.30 0.13
CA ALA A 55 8.64 -5.75 0.19
C ALA A 55 10.07 -6.31 0.37
N ALA A 56 11.04 -5.78 -0.39
CA ALA A 56 12.44 -6.18 -0.26
C ALA A 56 13.01 -5.89 1.13
N LEU A 57 12.68 -4.73 1.72
CA LEU A 57 13.11 -4.37 3.07
C LEU A 57 12.49 -5.28 4.14
N LEU A 58 11.21 -5.64 4.00
CA LEU A 58 10.51 -6.54 4.92
C LEU A 58 10.93 -8.01 4.78
N ALA A 59 11.40 -8.41 3.61
CA ALA A 59 11.90 -9.76 3.31
C ALA A 59 13.37 -9.95 3.69
N ALA A 60 14.09 -8.88 3.99
CA ALA A 60 15.51 -8.93 4.23
C ALA A 60 15.86 -9.83 5.45
N PRO A 61 16.99 -10.55 5.42
CA PRO A 61 17.45 -11.33 6.57
C PRO A 61 17.94 -10.44 7.73
N ASN A 62 18.04 -9.12 7.50
CA ASN A 62 18.55 -8.15 8.43
C ASN A 62 17.42 -7.48 9.24
N ASN A 63 17.46 -7.59 10.56
CA ASN A 63 16.48 -6.97 11.46
C ASN A 63 16.39 -5.44 11.28
N LYS A 64 17.52 -4.76 11.06
CA LYS A 64 17.51 -3.32 10.80
C LYS A 64 16.74 -2.96 9.53
N ALA A 65 16.90 -3.75 8.46
CA ALA A 65 16.15 -3.56 7.22
C ALA A 65 14.66 -3.84 7.41
N ASN A 66 14.30 -4.94 8.08
CA ASN A 66 12.90 -5.28 8.40
C ASN A 66 12.21 -4.17 9.21
N LYS A 67 12.94 -3.64 10.20
CA LYS A 67 12.49 -2.53 11.04
C LYS A 67 12.12 -1.32 10.18
N TYR A 68 13.06 -0.81 9.39
CA TYR A 68 12.80 0.33 8.49
C TYR A 68 11.76 0.00 7.41
N GLY A 69 11.66 -1.25 6.96
CA GLY A 69 10.59 -1.72 6.08
C GLY A 69 9.21 -1.52 6.69
N GLY A 70 9.05 -1.80 8.00
CA GLY A 70 7.81 -1.51 8.72
C GLY A 70 7.47 -0.01 8.77
N LEU A 71 8.45 0.85 9.00
CA LEU A 71 8.24 2.30 9.01
C LEU A 71 7.88 2.84 7.61
N ILE A 72 8.62 2.42 6.59
CA ILE A 72 8.39 2.81 5.19
C ILE A 72 7.03 2.29 4.73
N SER A 73 6.65 1.07 5.11
CA SER A 73 5.31 0.52 4.86
C SER A 73 4.21 1.40 5.45
N ALA A 74 4.35 1.83 6.72
CA ALA A 74 3.38 2.73 7.33
C ALA A 74 3.30 4.08 6.59
N ALA A 75 4.45 4.65 6.22
CA ALA A 75 4.51 5.90 5.46
C ALA A 75 3.88 5.77 4.07
N LEU A 76 4.16 4.68 3.35
CA LEU A 76 3.61 4.39 2.03
C LEU A 76 2.08 4.26 2.10
N LEU A 77 1.57 3.49 3.07
CA LEU A 77 0.13 3.34 3.28
C LEU A 77 -0.52 4.69 3.58
N LEU A 78 0.08 5.53 4.44
CA LEU A 78 -0.45 6.86 4.70
C LEU A 78 -0.43 7.75 3.45
N ALA A 79 0.63 7.67 2.63
CA ALA A 79 0.78 8.46 1.41
C ALA A 79 -0.24 8.09 0.33
N VAL A 80 -0.59 6.81 0.18
CA VAL A 80 -1.59 6.36 -0.81
C VAL A 80 -3.03 6.47 -0.31
N TRP A 81 -3.24 6.67 0.99
CA TRP A 81 -4.58 6.72 1.58
C TRP A 81 -5.49 7.81 0.98
N PRO A 82 -5.03 9.06 0.73
CA PRO A 82 -5.80 10.07 0.00
C PRO A 82 -6.30 9.60 -1.38
N GLY A 83 -5.51 8.79 -2.09
CA GLY A 83 -5.91 8.18 -3.37
C GLY A 83 -7.09 7.20 -3.22
N ASN A 84 -7.12 6.44 -2.12
CA ASN A 84 -8.26 5.56 -1.85
C ASN A 84 -9.54 6.35 -1.50
N PHE A 85 -9.44 7.48 -0.80
CA PHE A 85 -10.59 8.36 -0.57
C PHE A 85 -11.11 8.97 -1.87
N GLU A 86 -10.20 9.44 -2.71
CA GLU A 86 -10.52 10.02 -4.01
C GLU A 86 -11.16 8.97 -4.95
N SER A 87 -10.70 7.72 -4.90
CA SER A 87 -11.29 6.60 -5.64
C SER A 87 -12.74 6.34 -5.27
N VAL A 88 -13.09 6.48 -3.99
CA VAL A 88 -14.48 6.39 -3.51
C VAL A 88 -15.26 7.61 -3.99
N ARG A 89 -14.70 8.81 -3.82
CA ARG A 89 -15.36 10.08 -4.22
C ARG A 89 -15.75 10.09 -5.70
N GLN A 90 -14.88 9.60 -6.58
CA GLN A 90 -15.12 9.53 -8.03
C GLN A 90 -16.21 8.54 -8.44
N ARG A 91 -16.67 7.68 -7.52
CA ARG A 91 -17.63 6.60 -7.79
C ARG A 91 -18.93 6.74 -6.99
N LEU A 92 -19.15 7.88 -6.33
CA LEU A 92 -20.36 8.14 -5.54
C LEU A 92 -21.64 8.13 -6.39
N ASP A 93 -21.52 8.36 -7.70
CA ASP A 93 -22.60 8.29 -8.69
C ASP A 93 -22.95 6.85 -9.12
N ARG A 94 -22.14 5.86 -8.76
CA ARG A 94 -22.29 4.45 -9.20
C ARG A 94 -23.18 3.64 -8.27
N PRO A 95 -23.76 2.51 -8.72
CA PRO A 95 -24.48 1.60 -7.82
C PRO A 95 -23.60 1.12 -6.67
N TRP A 96 -24.20 0.88 -5.49
CA TRP A 96 -23.49 0.49 -4.28
C TRP A 96 -22.62 -0.78 -4.45
N THR A 97 -23.05 -1.71 -5.32
CA THR A 97 -22.32 -2.93 -5.65
C THR A 97 -20.97 -2.66 -6.33
N GLN A 98 -20.84 -1.53 -7.03
CA GLN A 98 -19.59 -1.09 -7.65
C GLN A 98 -18.74 -0.23 -6.69
N GLN A 99 -19.35 0.35 -5.65
CA GLN A 99 -18.65 1.16 -4.66
C GLN A 99 -18.03 0.32 -3.54
N ILE A 100 -18.69 -0.77 -3.13
CA ILE A 100 -18.36 -1.52 -1.90
C ILE A 100 -16.91 -1.98 -1.85
N GLY A 101 -16.35 -2.43 -2.98
CA GLY A 101 -14.94 -2.84 -3.07
C GLY A 101 -13.97 -1.70 -2.79
N TRP A 102 -14.27 -0.49 -3.25
CA TRP A 102 -13.46 0.72 -3.01
C TRP A 102 -13.60 1.22 -1.59
N ILE A 103 -14.83 1.24 -1.08
CA ILE A 103 -15.11 1.64 0.30
C ILE A 103 -14.38 0.71 1.28
N ALA A 104 -14.37 -0.60 1.01
CA ALA A 104 -13.69 -1.59 1.85
C ALA A 104 -12.19 -1.32 1.99
N ARG A 105 -11.54 -0.73 0.97
CA ARG A 105 -10.09 -0.40 1.02
C ARG A 105 -9.76 0.57 2.15
N LEU A 106 -10.67 1.50 2.49
CA LEU A 106 -10.45 2.51 3.52
C LEU A 106 -10.24 1.90 4.92
N PRO A 107 -11.18 1.12 5.49
CA PRO A 107 -10.98 0.48 6.79
C PRO A 107 -9.95 -0.64 6.75
N LEU A 108 -9.81 -1.37 5.62
CA LEU A 108 -8.81 -2.44 5.47
C LEU A 108 -7.36 -1.92 5.61
N GLN A 109 -7.13 -0.64 5.34
CA GLN A 109 -5.82 -0.02 5.45
C GLN A 109 -5.38 0.19 6.90
N LEU A 110 -6.31 0.35 7.85
CA LEU A 110 -6.00 0.58 9.27
C LEU A 110 -5.26 -0.61 9.92
N PRO A 111 -5.72 -1.88 9.77
CA PRO A 111 -4.95 -3.04 10.22
C PRO A 111 -3.55 -3.12 9.60
N MET A 112 -3.38 -2.73 8.34
CA MET A 112 -2.10 -2.77 7.65
C MET A 112 -1.13 -1.71 8.19
N ILE A 113 -1.61 -0.49 8.44
CA ILE A 113 -0.83 0.58 9.07
C ILE A 113 -0.42 0.15 10.49
N HIS A 114 -1.36 -0.40 11.27
CA HIS A 114 -1.07 -0.89 12.61
C HIS A 114 -0.02 -2.03 12.59
N ALA A 115 -0.15 -2.99 11.68
CA ALA A 115 0.82 -4.06 11.49
C ALA A 115 2.21 -3.52 11.12
N SER A 116 2.27 -2.53 10.23
CA SER A 116 3.51 -1.87 9.79
C SER A 116 4.20 -1.16 10.95
N TRP A 117 3.44 -0.42 11.75
CA TRP A 117 3.94 0.25 12.96
C TRP A 117 4.44 -0.75 14.00
N LYS A 118 3.71 -1.85 14.18
CA LYS A 118 4.12 -2.93 15.09
C LYS A 118 5.47 -3.53 14.70
N ILE A 119 5.69 -3.80 13.40
CA ILE A 119 6.99 -4.28 12.89
C ILE A 119 8.12 -3.29 13.21
N TRP A 120 7.90 -1.99 12.99
CA TRP A 120 8.89 -0.96 13.34
C TRP A 120 9.24 -0.95 14.84
N LYS A 121 8.24 -1.09 15.72
CA LYS A 121 8.42 -1.02 17.17
C LYS A 121 9.04 -2.28 17.78
N GLU A 122 8.67 -3.45 17.28
CA GLU A 122 9.00 -4.73 17.90
C GLU A 122 10.23 -5.41 17.29
N THR A 123 10.69 -4.96 16.11
CA THR A 123 11.93 -5.51 15.53
C THR A 123 13.15 -5.00 16.30
N PRO A 124 13.98 -5.90 16.87
CA PRO A 124 15.20 -5.53 17.60
C PRO A 124 16.20 -4.77 16.73
N HIS A 125 17.07 -4.01 17.38
CA HIS A 125 18.17 -3.28 16.74
C HIS A 125 19.32 -4.21 16.35
#